data_AF-A0A519LSA6-F1
#
_entry.id   AF-A0A519LSA6-F1
#
_cell.length_a   1.000
_cell.length_b   1.000
_cell.length_c   1.000
_cell.angle_alpha   90.00
_cell.angle_beta   90.00
_cell.angle_gamma   90.00
#
_symmetry.space_group_name_H-M   'P 1'
#
loop_
_entity.id
_entity.type
_entity.pdbx_description
1 polymer ?
#
loop_
_entity_poly.entity_id
_entity_poly.type
_entity_poly.pdbx_seq_one_letter_code
_entity_poly.pdbx_strand_id
1 'polypeptide(L)'
;MKGPLFYSKILLFGEHGINKGSKGLSIPYNFYNGGLKVNDTETPEAKKSNESLKGFVSYLEQLQSEEPELVTFDLLTLRLNVEAGMYFDSSIPQGYGIGSSGALVAAIYDQYANDKITVLENLTRDKLFQLKKIFSRMESYFHGTSSGLDPLNSYLSIPILINSHDNIEATGIPMQNLQGKGAVFLLDSGIVKETAPMVQIFMESLKDKGFRAMVKNQFTKYTDVCIDNFLHGDIKALFSNTKKLSKVVLNNFKPM
;
A
#
# COMPACT_ATOMS: atom_id res chain seq x y z
N MET A 1 -16.11 20.79 -5.12
CA MET A 1 -14.92 21.03 -4.27
C MET A 1 -13.86 20.02 -4.65
N LYS A 2 -12.58 20.41 -4.76
CA LYS A 2 -11.47 19.44 -4.88
C LYS A 2 -11.08 19.04 -3.45
N GLY A 3 -11.36 17.79 -3.07
CA GLY A 3 -10.93 17.23 -1.78
C GLY A 3 -9.41 16.99 -1.73
N PRO A 4 -8.88 16.44 -0.62
CA PRO A 4 -7.48 16.06 -0.52
C PRO A 4 -7.10 15.01 -1.57
N LEU A 5 -5.83 15.03 -1.98
CA LEU A 5 -5.26 14.04 -2.88
C LEU A 5 -4.55 12.96 -2.08
N PHE A 6 -4.75 11.71 -2.48
CA PHE A 6 -4.14 10.53 -1.88
C PHE A 6 -3.15 9.94 -2.88
N TYR A 7 -1.90 9.83 -2.47
CA TYR A 7 -0.81 9.40 -3.34
C TYR A 7 -0.74 7.89 -3.45
N SER A 8 -0.25 7.42 -4.59
CA SER A 8 0.19 6.04 -4.75
C SER A 8 1.36 5.71 -3.83
N LYS A 9 1.76 4.43 -3.77
CA LYS A 9 2.93 3.99 -3.01
C LYS A 9 3.82 3.07 -3.82
N ILE A 10 5.04 2.89 -3.33
CA ILE A 10 6.00 1.89 -3.80
C ILE A 10 6.44 1.07 -2.60
N LEU A 11 6.33 -0.26 -2.70
CA LEU A 11 7.03 -1.15 -1.77
C LEU A 11 8.46 -1.31 -2.28
N LEU A 12 9.39 -0.56 -1.70
CA LEU A 12 10.78 -0.52 -2.15
C LEU A 12 11.53 -1.81 -1.80
N PHE A 13 11.21 -2.41 -0.66
CA PHE A 13 11.78 -3.66 -0.18
C PHE A 13 10.74 -4.49 0.58
N GLY A 14 10.90 -5.82 0.61
CA GLY A 14 10.12 -6.71 1.48
C GLY A 14 9.00 -7.51 0.82
N GLU A 15 8.85 -7.42 -0.51
CA GLU A 15 7.84 -8.20 -1.23
C GLU A 15 7.97 -9.71 -0.93
N HIS A 16 6.83 -10.38 -0.70
CA HIS A 16 6.69 -11.78 -0.24
C HIS A 16 7.31 -12.13 1.13
N GLY A 17 8.31 -11.39 1.60
CA GLY A 17 9.07 -11.67 2.82
C GLY A 17 8.43 -11.19 4.13
N ILE A 18 7.60 -10.14 4.08
CA ILE A 18 7.00 -9.51 5.28
C ILE A 18 6.25 -10.54 6.14
N ASN A 19 5.43 -11.39 5.51
CA ASN A 19 4.66 -12.44 6.19
C ASN A 19 5.52 -13.60 6.74
N LYS A 20 6.84 -13.56 6.49
CA LYS A 20 7.83 -14.55 6.97
C LYS A 20 8.88 -13.92 7.89
N GLY A 21 8.62 -12.71 8.38
CA GLY A 21 9.46 -12.02 9.34
C GLY A 21 10.60 -11.21 8.72
N SER A 22 10.60 -11.00 7.40
CA SER A 22 11.46 -10.01 6.76
C SER A 22 10.92 -8.61 7.00
N LYS A 23 11.80 -7.61 7.08
CA LYS A 23 11.38 -6.22 7.05
C LYS A 23 10.84 -5.85 5.66
N GLY A 24 10.02 -4.81 5.61
CA GLY A 24 9.62 -4.12 4.38
C GLY A 24 9.73 -2.62 4.53
N LEU A 25 9.88 -1.91 3.41
CA LEU A 25 9.91 -0.46 3.38
C LEU A 25 8.99 0.03 2.27
N SER A 26 7.91 0.70 2.65
CA SER A 26 6.98 1.33 1.72
C SER A 26 7.16 2.84 1.75
N ILE A 27 7.15 3.46 0.59
CA ILE A 27 7.30 4.91 0.43
C ILE A 27 6.15 5.49 -0.40
N PRO A 28 5.72 6.73 -0.13
CA PRO A 28 4.78 7.43 -1.00
C PRO A 28 5.40 7.64 -2.39
N TYR A 29 4.58 7.52 -3.42
CA TYR A 29 4.92 7.88 -4.78
C TYR A 29 3.96 8.95 -5.27
N ASN A 30 4.42 10.19 -5.26
CA ASN A 30 3.61 11.38 -5.47
C ASN A 30 3.21 11.64 -6.93
N PHE A 31 3.85 10.95 -7.88
CA PHE A 31 3.58 11.13 -9.32
C PHE A 31 2.14 10.73 -9.67
N TYR A 32 1.63 9.67 -9.07
CA TYR A 32 0.24 9.27 -9.21
C TYR A 32 -0.54 9.54 -7.93
N ASN A 33 -1.78 9.98 -8.09
CA ASN A 33 -2.68 10.30 -7.00
C ASN A 33 -4.14 10.18 -7.44
N GLY A 34 -5.05 10.19 -6.47
CA GLY A 34 -6.45 10.33 -6.74
C GLY A 34 -7.18 11.11 -5.66
N GLY A 35 -8.40 11.52 -5.97
CA GLY A 35 -9.28 12.24 -5.05
C GLY A 35 -10.75 12.10 -5.44
N LEU A 36 -11.62 12.34 -4.47
CA LEU A 36 -13.06 12.28 -4.68
C LEU A 36 -13.56 13.54 -5.40
N LYS A 37 -14.39 13.36 -6.43
CA LYS A 37 -14.99 14.42 -7.25
C LYS A 37 -16.46 14.16 -7.50
N VAL A 38 -17.21 15.22 -7.77
CA VAL A 38 -18.67 15.22 -8.06
C VAL A 38 -19.02 16.00 -9.33
N ASN A 39 -18.02 16.45 -10.09
CA ASN A 39 -18.18 17.15 -11.37
C ASN A 39 -17.69 16.25 -12.51
N ASP A 40 -18.13 16.46 -13.75
CA ASP A 40 -17.70 15.65 -14.92
C ASP A 40 -18.03 14.15 -14.79
N THR A 41 -19.17 13.85 -14.14
CA THR A 41 -19.62 12.50 -13.77
C THR A 41 -20.07 11.63 -14.94
N GLU A 42 -20.21 12.22 -16.14
CA GLU A 42 -20.74 11.53 -17.32
C GLU A 42 -19.71 10.70 -18.10
N THR A 43 -18.43 10.81 -17.76
CA THR A 43 -17.36 10.04 -18.40
C THR A 43 -17.48 8.54 -18.09
N PRO A 44 -17.06 7.64 -19.00
CA PRO A 44 -17.06 6.20 -18.74
C PRO A 44 -16.27 5.82 -17.48
N GLU A 45 -15.14 6.48 -17.24
CA GLU A 45 -14.27 6.26 -16.09
C GLU A 45 -14.98 6.67 -14.78
N ALA A 46 -15.65 7.84 -14.78
CA ALA A 46 -16.42 8.30 -13.63
C ALA A 46 -17.58 7.36 -13.31
N LYS A 47 -18.34 6.91 -14.31
CA LYS A 47 -19.45 5.96 -14.12
C LYS A 47 -18.98 4.63 -13.54
N LYS A 48 -17.89 4.08 -14.08
CA LYS A 48 -17.29 2.83 -13.57
C LYS A 48 -16.79 2.98 -12.13
N SER A 49 -16.14 4.10 -11.81
CA SER A 49 -15.68 4.39 -10.45
C SER A 49 -16.85 4.60 -9.48
N ASN A 50 -17.90 5.30 -9.89
CA ASN A 50 -19.12 5.49 -9.12
C ASN A 50 -19.83 4.15 -8.82
N GLU A 51 -19.91 3.25 -9.80
CA GLU A 51 -20.47 1.91 -9.60
C GLU A 51 -19.68 1.11 -8.55
N SER A 52 -18.35 1.15 -8.63
CA SER A 52 -17.48 0.53 -7.62
C SER A 52 -17.70 1.13 -6.23
N LEU A 53 -17.87 2.46 -6.14
CA LEU A 53 -18.18 3.16 -4.89
C LEU A 53 -19.53 2.73 -4.30
N LYS A 54 -20.57 2.53 -5.10
CA LYS A 54 -21.88 2.05 -4.60
C LYS A 54 -21.74 0.73 -3.86
N GLY A 55 -21.02 -0.24 -4.44
CA GLY A 55 -20.76 -1.52 -3.78
C GLY A 55 -19.90 -1.35 -2.51
N PHE A 56 -18.92 -0.45 -2.55
CA PHE A 56 -18.09 -0.17 -1.38
C PHE A 56 -18.88 0.48 -0.23
N VAL A 57 -19.82 1.38 -0.53
CA VAL A 57 -20.70 1.99 0.49
C VAL A 57 -21.55 0.93 1.18
N SER A 58 -22.15 -0.01 0.44
CA SER A 58 -22.91 -1.12 1.02
C SER A 58 -22.03 -1.99 1.92
N TYR A 59 -20.77 -2.24 1.51
CA TYR A 59 -19.81 -2.96 2.33
C TYR A 59 -19.48 -2.22 3.63
N LEU A 60 -19.28 -0.89 3.57
CA LEU A 60 -18.97 -0.09 4.77
C LEU A 60 -20.13 -0.02 5.76
N GLU A 61 -21.37 0.00 5.28
CA GLU A 61 -22.56 -0.13 6.13
C GLU A 61 -22.56 -1.46 6.89
N GLN A 62 -22.29 -2.57 6.19
CA GLN A 62 -22.18 -3.88 6.81
C GLN A 62 -21.03 -3.91 7.83
N LEU A 63 -19.84 -3.42 7.46
CA LEU A 63 -18.68 -3.36 8.34
C LEU A 63 -18.98 -2.58 9.63
N GLN A 64 -19.62 -1.42 9.53
CA GLN A 64 -20.00 -0.62 10.69
C GLN A 64 -21.04 -1.33 11.57
N SER A 65 -21.96 -2.10 10.97
CA SER A 65 -22.96 -2.87 11.71
C SER A 65 -22.34 -4.05 12.47
N GLU A 66 -21.37 -4.74 11.85
CA GLU A 66 -20.69 -5.91 12.41
C GLU A 66 -19.58 -5.54 13.42
N GLU A 67 -18.85 -4.46 13.16
CA GLU A 67 -17.69 -4.02 13.94
C GLU A 67 -17.78 -2.51 14.29
N PRO A 68 -18.83 -2.04 14.99
CA PRO A 68 -19.04 -0.61 15.26
C PRO A 68 -17.92 0.03 16.10
N GLU A 69 -17.28 -0.75 16.97
CA GLU A 69 -16.16 -0.31 17.80
C GLU A 69 -14.85 -0.13 17.01
N LEU A 70 -14.78 -0.65 15.78
CA LEU A 70 -13.59 -0.53 14.94
C LEU A 70 -13.56 0.83 14.24
N VAL A 71 -14.65 1.17 13.56
CA VAL A 71 -14.81 2.40 12.78
C VAL A 71 -16.30 2.63 12.47
N THR A 72 -16.71 3.89 12.47
CA THR A 72 -18.03 4.30 11.96
C THR A 72 -17.88 5.43 10.94
N PHE A 73 -18.92 5.62 10.12
CA PHE A 73 -18.91 6.56 9.01
C PHE A 73 -20.17 7.43 8.99
N ASP A 74 -20.06 8.63 8.42
CA ASP A 74 -21.19 9.42 7.96
C ASP A 74 -21.75 8.82 6.66
N LEU A 75 -22.47 7.70 6.80
CA LEU A 75 -23.05 6.95 5.69
C LEU A 75 -24.11 7.74 4.93
N LEU A 76 -24.80 8.68 5.60
CA LEU A 76 -25.82 9.50 4.98
C LEU A 76 -25.20 10.46 3.96
N THR A 77 -24.18 11.22 4.35
CA THR A 77 -23.49 12.14 3.43
C THR A 77 -22.76 11.36 2.34
N LEU A 78 -22.14 10.22 2.67
CA LEU A 78 -21.47 9.36 1.71
C LEU A 78 -22.43 8.86 0.62
N ARG A 79 -23.61 8.35 0.98
CA ARG A 79 -24.62 7.91 0.02
C ARG A 79 -25.10 9.04 -0.88
N LEU A 80 -25.44 10.19 -0.29
CA LEU A 80 -25.90 11.34 -1.06
C LEU A 80 -24.88 11.76 -2.12
N ASN A 81 -23.60 11.79 -1.76
CA ASN A 81 -22.54 12.13 -2.70
C ASN A 81 -22.37 11.05 -3.80
N VAL A 82 -22.41 9.77 -3.45
CA VAL A 82 -22.34 8.68 -4.44
C VAL A 82 -23.57 8.67 -5.37
N GLU A 83 -24.76 8.94 -4.86
CA GLU A 83 -26.00 9.08 -5.65
C GLU A 83 -25.95 10.30 -6.58
N ALA A 84 -25.32 11.39 -6.14
CA ALA A 84 -25.04 12.57 -6.96
C ALA A 84 -23.93 12.36 -8.00
N GLY A 85 -23.39 11.13 -8.13
CA GLY A 85 -22.38 10.80 -9.13
C GLY A 85 -20.94 10.94 -8.65
N MET A 86 -20.69 11.01 -7.34
CA MET A 86 -19.32 11.04 -6.82
C MET A 86 -18.50 9.87 -7.34
N TYR A 87 -17.29 10.14 -7.77
CA TYR A 87 -16.34 9.15 -8.25
C TYR A 87 -14.94 9.46 -7.74
N PHE A 88 -14.06 8.47 -7.80
CA PHE A 88 -12.66 8.61 -7.46
C PHE A 88 -11.86 8.88 -8.74
N ASP A 89 -11.50 10.15 -8.92
CA ASP A 89 -10.66 10.59 -10.03
C ASP A 89 -9.21 10.25 -9.72
N SER A 90 -8.64 9.30 -10.45
CA SER A 90 -7.34 8.72 -10.14
C SER A 90 -6.46 8.67 -11.38
N SER A 91 -5.24 9.20 -11.23
CA SER A 91 -4.18 8.97 -12.21
C SER A 91 -3.41 7.68 -11.94
N ILE A 92 -3.69 6.95 -10.85
CA ILE A 92 -2.98 5.74 -10.42
C ILE A 92 -3.35 4.56 -11.34
N PRO A 93 -2.38 4.00 -12.11
CA PRO A 93 -2.62 2.79 -12.90
C PRO A 93 -3.18 1.62 -12.07
N GLN A 94 -4.25 1.01 -12.57
CA GLN A 94 -4.84 -0.21 -11.97
C GLN A 94 -4.06 -1.46 -12.40
N GLY A 95 -3.87 -2.41 -11.48
CA GLY A 95 -3.17 -3.67 -11.76
C GLY A 95 -1.64 -3.61 -11.66
N TYR A 96 -1.07 -2.46 -11.29
CA TYR A 96 0.38 -2.23 -11.22
C TYR A 96 0.99 -2.35 -9.81
N GLY A 97 0.21 -2.75 -8.79
CA GLY A 97 0.72 -2.92 -7.41
C GLY A 97 1.08 -1.62 -6.66
N ILE A 98 0.76 -0.46 -7.24
CA ILE A 98 1.08 0.88 -6.70
C ILE A 98 -0.04 1.49 -5.83
N GLY A 99 -1.10 0.72 -5.50
CA GLY A 99 -2.04 1.08 -4.43
C GLY A 99 -3.25 1.94 -4.82
N SER A 100 -3.85 1.74 -6.02
CA SER A 100 -5.05 2.50 -6.42
C SER A 100 -6.25 2.30 -5.49
N SER A 101 -6.50 1.07 -5.02
CA SER A 101 -7.56 0.78 -4.05
C SER A 101 -7.22 1.37 -2.67
N GLY A 102 -5.95 1.28 -2.27
CA GLY A 102 -5.45 1.94 -1.07
C GLY A 102 -5.73 3.44 -1.04
N ALA A 103 -5.46 4.16 -2.13
CA ALA A 103 -5.74 5.58 -2.23
C ALA A 103 -7.24 5.91 -2.13
N LEU A 104 -8.10 5.09 -2.75
CA LEU A 104 -9.55 5.24 -2.64
C LEU A 104 -10.04 4.99 -1.19
N VAL A 105 -9.58 3.91 -0.56
CA VAL A 105 -9.92 3.58 0.84
C VAL A 105 -9.49 4.71 1.77
N ALA A 106 -8.28 5.25 1.59
CA ALA A 106 -7.77 6.40 2.33
C ALA A 106 -8.65 7.64 2.14
N ALA A 107 -9.12 7.90 0.92
CA ALA A 107 -10.00 9.03 0.62
C ALA A 107 -11.36 8.93 1.30
N ILE A 108 -11.96 7.74 1.29
CA ILE A 108 -13.24 7.51 1.96
C ILE A 108 -13.08 7.62 3.49
N TYR A 109 -12.03 7.02 4.06
CA TYR A 109 -11.76 7.14 5.49
C TYR A 109 -11.55 8.60 5.89
N ASP A 110 -10.73 9.34 5.15
CA ASP A 110 -10.50 10.73 5.45
C ASP A 110 -11.79 11.56 5.39
N GLN A 111 -12.61 11.39 4.36
CA GLN A 111 -13.76 12.27 4.17
C GLN A 111 -14.96 11.89 5.04
N TYR A 112 -15.15 10.61 5.37
CA TYR A 112 -16.40 10.12 5.95
C TYR A 112 -16.27 9.34 7.25
N ALA A 113 -15.07 8.97 7.72
CA ALA A 113 -14.96 8.30 9.02
C ALA A 113 -15.22 9.29 10.16
N ASN A 114 -16.04 8.85 11.12
CA ASN A 114 -16.25 9.58 12.37
C ASN A 114 -15.08 9.30 13.33
N ASP A 115 -14.77 10.29 14.18
CA ASP A 115 -13.70 10.20 15.19
C ASP A 115 -12.36 9.68 14.60
N LYS A 116 -12.09 10.05 13.34
CA LYS A 116 -10.92 9.58 12.59
C LYS A 116 -9.62 10.00 13.25
N ILE A 117 -8.62 9.12 13.20
CA ILE A 117 -7.25 9.45 13.61
C ILE A 117 -6.65 10.36 12.55
N THR A 118 -6.40 11.62 12.90
CA THR A 118 -5.87 12.61 11.94
C THR A 118 -4.34 12.54 11.83
N VAL A 119 -3.81 12.91 10.65
CA VAL A 119 -2.36 12.99 10.40
C VAL A 119 -1.67 14.09 11.22
N LEU A 120 -2.43 15.08 11.72
CA LEU A 120 -1.92 16.20 12.51
C LEU A 120 -1.68 15.87 13.99
N GLU A 121 -2.24 14.76 14.47
CA GLU A 121 -2.02 14.31 15.84
C GLU A 121 -0.64 13.65 15.99
N ASN A 122 -0.11 13.63 17.21
CA ASN A 122 1.10 12.87 17.52
C ASN A 122 0.86 11.37 17.21
N LEU A 123 1.39 10.91 16.08
CA LEU A 123 1.13 9.58 15.53
C LEU A 123 1.91 8.53 16.32
N THR A 124 1.24 7.93 17.31
CA THR A 124 1.80 6.86 18.13
C THR A 124 1.76 5.51 17.39
N ARG A 125 2.53 4.55 17.88
CA ARG A 125 2.51 3.17 17.37
C ARG A 125 1.12 2.54 17.48
N ASP A 126 0.38 2.81 18.56
CA ASP A 126 -0.96 2.28 18.76
C ASP A 126 -1.94 2.84 17.72
N LYS A 127 -1.83 4.14 17.40
CA LYS A 127 -2.62 4.77 16.33
C LYS A 127 -2.29 4.20 14.95
N LEU A 128 -1.02 3.98 14.65
CA LEU A 128 -0.61 3.31 13.41
C LEU A 128 -1.21 1.90 13.30
N PHE A 129 -1.18 1.15 14.40
CA PHE A 129 -1.76 -0.18 14.46
C PHE A 129 -3.28 -0.16 14.29
N GLN A 130 -3.98 0.78 14.93
CA GLN A 130 -5.41 0.97 14.78
C GLN A 130 -5.80 1.34 13.34
N LEU A 131 -5.10 2.31 12.73
CA LEU A 131 -5.29 2.67 11.33
C LEU A 131 -5.06 1.47 10.40
N LYS A 132 -3.97 0.72 10.61
CA LYS A 132 -3.70 -0.50 9.83
C LYS A 132 -4.83 -1.51 9.93
N LYS A 133 -5.42 -1.70 11.12
CA LYS A 133 -6.56 -2.61 11.33
C LYS A 133 -7.80 -2.12 10.58
N ILE A 134 -8.15 -0.85 10.71
CA ILE A 134 -9.29 -0.22 10.00
C ILE A 134 -9.11 -0.39 8.49
N PHE A 135 -7.95 0.01 7.98
CA PHE A 135 -7.64 -0.05 6.56
C PHE A 135 -7.59 -1.48 6.00
N SER A 136 -7.10 -2.44 6.78
CA SER A 136 -7.13 -3.86 6.41
C SER A 136 -8.57 -4.36 6.21
N ARG A 137 -9.50 -3.95 7.08
CA ARG A 137 -10.92 -4.31 6.94
C ARG A 137 -11.55 -3.60 5.75
N MET A 138 -11.42 -2.28 5.64
CA MET A 138 -11.97 -1.52 4.52
C MET A 138 -11.48 -2.03 3.16
N GLU A 139 -10.17 -2.24 3.01
CA GLU A 139 -9.59 -2.67 1.73
C GLU A 139 -9.90 -4.13 1.37
N SER A 140 -10.31 -4.95 2.34
CA SER A 140 -10.71 -6.33 2.08
C SER A 140 -11.90 -6.46 1.12
N TYR A 141 -12.71 -5.40 0.94
CA TYR A 141 -13.71 -5.35 -0.12
C TYR A 141 -13.13 -5.57 -1.52
N PHE A 142 -11.94 -5.03 -1.81
CA PHE A 142 -11.34 -5.09 -3.14
C PHE A 142 -10.56 -6.38 -3.40
N HIS A 143 -9.96 -6.98 -2.37
CA HIS A 143 -9.01 -8.10 -2.51
C HIS A 143 -9.35 -9.34 -1.67
N GLY A 144 -10.45 -9.33 -0.90
CA GLY A 144 -10.84 -10.36 0.06
C GLY A 144 -9.98 -10.40 1.33
N THR A 145 -8.66 -10.26 1.20
CA THR A 145 -7.72 -10.14 2.32
C THR A 145 -6.78 -8.96 2.07
N SER A 146 -6.58 -8.10 3.06
CA SER A 146 -5.66 -6.96 2.98
C SER A 146 -4.77 -6.86 4.21
N SER A 147 -3.53 -6.42 4.02
CA SER A 147 -2.62 -6.06 5.11
C SER A 147 -2.93 -4.69 5.75
N GLY A 148 -3.72 -3.85 5.09
CA GLY A 148 -3.99 -2.46 5.46
C GLY A 148 -2.84 -1.49 5.18
N LEU A 149 -1.72 -1.95 4.62
CA LEU A 149 -0.53 -1.13 4.41
C LEU A 149 -0.66 -0.13 3.26
N ASP A 150 -1.37 -0.50 2.19
CA ASP A 150 -1.54 0.32 0.99
C ASP A 150 -2.39 1.57 1.30
N PRO A 151 -3.57 1.46 1.94
CA PRO A 151 -4.33 2.63 2.37
C PRO A 151 -3.61 3.40 3.47
N LEU A 152 -2.90 2.73 4.40
CA LEU A 152 -2.13 3.40 5.44
C LEU A 152 -1.06 4.34 4.87
N ASN A 153 -0.28 3.86 3.89
CA ASN A 153 0.72 4.68 3.21
C ASN A 153 0.07 5.85 2.46
N SER A 154 -1.03 5.57 1.75
CA SER A 154 -1.75 6.59 0.97
C SER A 154 -2.35 7.67 1.88
N TYR A 155 -2.90 7.28 3.02
CA TYR A 155 -3.51 8.18 4.01
C TYR A 155 -2.48 9.07 4.70
N LEU A 156 -1.39 8.47 5.21
CA LEU A 156 -0.39 9.22 5.96
C LEU A 156 0.57 9.99 5.06
N SER A 157 0.75 9.55 3.80
CA SER A 157 1.70 10.15 2.86
C SER A 157 3.12 10.25 3.42
N ILE A 158 3.52 9.29 4.26
CA ILE A 158 4.87 9.17 4.84
C ILE A 158 5.46 7.78 4.57
N PRO A 159 6.79 7.64 4.58
CA PRO A 159 7.44 6.34 4.55
C PRO A 159 7.08 5.48 5.77
N ILE A 160 6.79 4.20 5.55
CA ILE A 160 6.46 3.23 6.59
C ILE A 160 7.48 2.09 6.57
N LEU A 161 8.17 1.91 7.68
CA LEU A 161 9.02 0.75 7.95
C LEU A 161 8.16 -0.36 8.58
N ILE A 162 8.19 -1.52 7.96
CA ILE A 162 7.43 -2.71 8.36
C ILE A 162 8.44 -3.68 8.95
N ASN A 163 8.51 -3.76 10.28
CA ASN A 163 9.38 -4.71 10.96
C ASN A 163 8.77 -6.11 11.00
N SER A 164 7.44 -6.20 11.06
CA SER A 164 6.67 -7.43 10.92
C SER A 164 5.19 -7.13 10.61
N HIS A 165 4.35 -8.16 10.48
CA HIS A 165 2.91 -7.97 10.28
C HIS A 165 2.28 -7.01 11.31
N ASP A 166 2.66 -7.10 12.58
CA ASP A 166 2.07 -6.30 13.68
C ASP A 166 3.02 -5.22 14.23
N ASN A 167 4.16 -5.02 13.56
CA ASN A 167 5.13 -4.02 13.97
C ASN A 167 5.47 -3.12 12.78
N ILE A 168 4.84 -1.96 12.76
CA ILE A 168 5.06 -0.91 11.77
C ILE A 168 5.44 0.39 12.49
N GLU A 169 6.24 1.21 11.83
CA GLU A 169 6.62 2.52 12.32
C GLU A 169 6.76 3.51 11.15
N ALA A 170 6.43 4.77 11.43
CA ALA A 170 6.77 5.85 10.53
C ALA A 170 8.30 6.03 10.50
N THR A 171 8.85 6.24 9.31
CA THR A 171 10.29 6.49 9.14
C THR A 171 10.53 7.69 8.21
N GLY A 172 11.74 8.23 8.24
CA GLY A 172 12.23 9.13 7.22
C GLY A 172 12.82 8.37 6.02
N ILE A 173 13.07 9.11 4.94
CA ILE A 173 14.00 8.70 3.88
C ILE A 173 15.22 9.62 3.90
N PRO A 174 16.39 9.17 3.42
CA PRO A 174 17.56 10.02 3.30
C PRO A 174 17.26 11.29 2.51
N MET A 175 17.98 12.36 2.84
CA MET A 175 17.88 13.63 2.13
C MET A 175 18.19 13.42 0.64
N GLN A 176 17.27 13.86 -0.22
CA GLN A 176 17.44 13.79 -1.66
C GLN A 176 18.25 15.00 -2.13
N ASN A 177 19.49 14.78 -2.55
CA ASN A 177 20.25 15.82 -3.23
C ASN A 177 19.87 15.84 -4.72
N LEU A 178 19.19 16.91 -5.14
CA LEU A 178 18.81 17.13 -6.54
C LEU A 178 20.03 17.35 -7.45
N GLN A 179 21.19 17.67 -6.89
CA GLN A 179 22.45 17.79 -7.59
C GLN A 179 23.26 16.51 -7.41
N GLY A 180 23.32 15.68 -8.45
CA GLY A 180 24.03 14.40 -8.41
C GLY A 180 24.10 13.72 -9.78
N LYS A 181 24.78 12.57 -9.82
CA LYS A 181 24.90 11.73 -11.03
C LYS A 181 23.99 10.49 -11.01
N GLY A 182 23.21 10.31 -9.94
CA GLY A 182 22.37 9.13 -9.73
C GLY A 182 20.90 9.49 -9.78
N ALA A 183 20.08 8.59 -10.33
CA ALA A 183 18.63 8.67 -10.34
C ALA A 183 18.03 7.27 -10.12
N VAL A 184 16.82 7.24 -9.58
CA VAL A 184 16.00 6.03 -9.49
C VAL A 184 14.94 6.11 -10.58
N PHE A 185 14.76 5.02 -11.31
CA PHE A 185 13.75 4.93 -12.36
C PHE A 185 12.77 3.81 -12.01
N LEU A 186 11.50 4.07 -12.26
CA LEU A 186 10.50 3.02 -12.31
C LEU A 186 10.40 2.53 -13.75
N LEU A 187 10.48 1.22 -13.92
CA LEU A 187 10.36 0.56 -15.21
C LEU A 187 9.10 -0.27 -15.21
N ASP A 188 8.19 0.05 -16.13
CA ASP A 188 7.05 -0.79 -16.44
C ASP A 188 7.52 -1.94 -17.36
N SER A 189 7.30 -3.18 -16.94
CA SER A 189 7.60 -4.36 -17.76
C SER A 189 6.65 -4.54 -18.94
N GLY A 190 5.50 -3.85 -18.94
CA GLY A 190 4.40 -4.04 -19.89
C GLY A 190 3.60 -5.33 -19.67
N ILE A 191 3.94 -6.13 -18.65
CA ILE A 191 3.28 -7.39 -18.33
C ILE A 191 2.39 -7.18 -17.11
N VAL A 192 1.08 -7.26 -17.30
CA VAL A 192 0.12 -7.32 -16.20
C VAL A 192 0.15 -8.73 -15.62
N LYS A 193 0.48 -8.84 -14.33
CA LYS A 193 0.43 -10.11 -13.59
C LYS A 193 -0.59 -10.00 -12.46
N GLU A 194 -1.32 -11.08 -12.24
CA GLU A 194 -2.13 -11.22 -11.03
C GLU A 194 -1.22 -11.57 -9.84
N THR A 195 -1.37 -10.83 -8.74
CA THR A 195 -0.59 -11.07 -7.52
C THR A 195 -0.89 -12.43 -6.88
N ALA A 196 -2.16 -12.86 -6.92
CA ALA A 196 -2.61 -14.06 -6.21
C ALA A 196 -1.92 -15.37 -6.67
N PRO A 197 -1.82 -15.68 -7.98
CA PRO A 197 -1.06 -16.83 -8.46
C PRO A 197 0.41 -16.82 -8.04
N MET A 198 1.07 -15.67 -8.08
CA MET A 198 2.49 -15.55 -7.71
C MET A 198 2.69 -15.80 -6.21
N VAL A 199 1.80 -15.29 -5.37
CA VAL A 199 1.80 -15.58 -3.93
C VAL A 199 1.58 -17.07 -3.66
N GLN A 200 0.68 -17.73 -4.41
CA GLN A 200 0.45 -19.16 -4.26
C GLN A 200 1.69 -19.99 -4.62
N ILE A 201 2.36 -19.68 -5.73
CA ILE A 201 3.62 -20.32 -6.13
C ILE A 201 4.67 -20.15 -5.03
N PHE A 202 4.85 -18.93 -4.50
CA PHE A 202 5.79 -18.67 -3.42
C PHE A 202 5.48 -19.50 -2.17
N MET A 203 4.21 -19.58 -1.78
CA MET A 203 3.77 -20.35 -0.61
C MET A 203 3.97 -21.86 -0.81
N GLU A 204 3.80 -22.36 -2.03
CA GLU A 204 4.11 -23.75 -2.38
C GLU A 204 5.62 -24.01 -2.30
N SER A 205 6.45 -23.13 -2.90
CA SER A 205 7.91 -23.25 -2.86
C SER A 205 8.46 -23.25 -1.43
N LEU A 206 7.82 -22.53 -0.49
CA LEU A 206 8.19 -22.54 0.94
C LEU A 206 8.03 -23.90 1.62
N LYS A 207 7.29 -24.85 1.05
CA LYS A 207 7.20 -26.21 1.58
C LYS A 207 8.53 -26.96 1.42
N ASP A 208 9.33 -26.62 0.41
CA ASP A 208 10.69 -27.14 0.26
C ASP A 208 11.65 -26.60 1.33
N LYS A 209 12.46 -27.49 1.91
CA LYS A 209 13.40 -27.12 2.98
C LYS A 209 14.53 -26.23 2.45
N GLY A 210 15.02 -26.48 1.25
CA GLY A 210 16.09 -25.71 0.63
C GLY A 210 15.66 -24.27 0.32
N PHE A 211 14.52 -24.11 -0.34
CA PHE A 211 13.93 -22.81 -0.64
C PHE A 211 13.62 -22.03 0.64
N ARG A 212 13.01 -22.67 1.64
CA ARG A 212 12.75 -22.03 2.95
C ARG A 212 14.02 -21.56 3.65
N ALA A 213 15.08 -22.37 3.64
CA ALA A 213 16.36 -21.99 4.21
C ALA A 213 17.00 -20.82 3.44
N MET A 214 16.88 -20.80 2.11
CA MET A 214 17.32 -19.68 1.27
C MET A 214 16.53 -18.39 1.58
N VAL A 215 15.20 -18.45 1.69
CA VAL A 215 14.37 -17.29 2.03
C VAL A 215 14.78 -16.71 3.39
N LYS A 216 14.96 -17.56 4.40
CA LYS A 216 15.34 -17.14 5.74
C LYS A 216 16.75 -16.58 5.82
N ASN A 217 17.74 -17.29 5.27
CA ASN A 217 19.15 -17.01 5.52
C ASN A 217 19.78 -16.06 4.49
N GLN A 218 19.17 -15.91 3.31
CA GLN A 218 19.70 -15.08 2.22
C GLN A 218 18.73 -13.96 1.85
N PHE A 219 17.51 -14.27 1.41
CA PHE A 219 16.56 -13.25 0.95
C PHE A 219 16.25 -12.24 2.07
N THR A 220 15.78 -12.73 3.21
CA THR A 220 15.46 -11.89 4.38
C THR A 220 16.66 -11.07 4.83
N LYS A 221 17.81 -11.72 4.98
CA LYS A 221 19.07 -11.06 5.37
C LYS A 221 19.45 -9.91 4.44
N TYR A 222 19.43 -10.12 3.13
CA TYR A 222 19.80 -9.07 2.18
C TYR A 222 18.74 -7.98 2.07
N THR A 223 17.46 -8.32 2.16
CA THR A 223 16.36 -7.35 2.22
C THR A 223 16.52 -6.42 3.41
N ASP A 224 16.71 -6.96 4.62
CA ASP A 224 16.84 -6.18 5.85
C ASP A 224 18.06 -5.26 5.79
N VAL A 225 19.21 -5.78 5.32
CA VAL A 225 20.43 -4.98 5.15
C VAL A 225 20.26 -3.90 4.06
N CYS A 226 19.51 -4.16 2.99
CA CYS A 226 19.21 -3.13 1.99
C CYS A 226 18.35 -2.01 2.59
N ILE A 227 17.34 -2.35 3.40
CA ILE A 227 16.51 -1.37 4.10
C ILE A 227 17.38 -0.52 5.03
N ASP A 228 18.20 -1.16 5.86
CA ASP A 228 19.06 -0.44 6.81
C ASP A 228 20.06 0.48 6.06
N ASN A 229 20.72 -0.01 5.00
CA ASN A 229 21.62 0.82 4.19
C ASN A 229 20.89 1.99 3.50
N PHE A 230 19.67 1.75 3.02
CA PHE A 230 18.85 2.79 2.41
C PHE A 230 18.52 3.87 3.43
N LEU A 231 17.96 3.51 4.59
CA LEU A 231 17.55 4.48 5.61
C LEU A 231 18.72 5.31 6.17
N HIS A 232 19.92 4.74 6.27
CA HIS A 232 21.13 5.44 6.71
C HIS A 232 21.90 6.17 5.59
N GLY A 233 21.43 6.06 4.33
CA GLY A 233 22.09 6.69 3.20
C GLY A 233 23.44 6.08 2.80
N ASP A 234 23.74 4.83 3.17
CA ASP A 234 24.95 4.13 2.73
C ASP A 234 24.76 3.57 1.31
N ILE A 235 24.92 4.44 0.32
CA ILE A 235 24.74 4.13 -1.11
C ILE A 235 25.69 3.00 -1.58
N LYS A 236 26.91 2.95 -1.05
CA LYS A 236 27.92 1.96 -1.48
C LYS A 236 27.51 0.56 -1.00
N ALA A 237 27.13 0.44 0.27
CA ALA A 237 26.64 -0.82 0.82
C ALA A 237 25.29 -1.20 0.19
N LEU A 238 24.39 -0.23 -0.02
CA LEU A 238 23.11 -0.43 -0.68
C LEU A 238 23.29 -1.09 -2.05
N PHE A 239 24.11 -0.52 -2.96
CA PHE A 239 24.31 -1.14 -4.28
C PHE A 239 24.94 -2.53 -4.21
N SER A 240 25.90 -2.74 -3.31
CA SER A 240 26.51 -4.06 -3.11
C SER A 240 25.48 -5.10 -2.68
N ASN A 241 24.61 -4.76 -1.73
CA ASN A 241 23.64 -5.67 -1.17
C ASN A 241 22.41 -5.84 -2.07
N THR A 242 21.96 -4.80 -2.77
CA THR A 242 20.92 -4.92 -3.80
C THR A 242 21.35 -5.89 -4.89
N LYS A 243 22.61 -5.84 -5.34
CA LYS A 243 23.13 -6.82 -6.32
C LYS A 243 23.08 -8.27 -5.80
N LYS A 244 23.35 -8.49 -4.51
CA LYS A 244 23.23 -9.82 -3.88
C LYS A 244 21.77 -10.24 -3.79
N LEU A 245 20.88 -9.36 -3.35
CA LEU A 245 19.44 -9.60 -3.28
C LEU A 245 18.88 -9.96 -4.66
N SER A 246 19.16 -9.16 -5.70
CA SER A 246 18.73 -9.45 -7.08
C SER A 246 19.25 -10.80 -7.58
N LYS A 247 20.48 -11.20 -7.24
CA LYS A 247 21.02 -12.51 -7.61
C LYS A 247 20.26 -13.65 -6.90
N VAL A 248 19.90 -13.47 -5.63
CA VAL A 248 19.09 -14.45 -4.89
C VAL A 248 17.72 -14.61 -5.53
N VAL A 249 17.02 -13.51 -5.85
CA VAL A 249 15.71 -13.55 -6.50
C VAL A 249 15.82 -14.21 -7.87
N LEU A 250 16.73 -13.74 -8.74
CA LEU A 250 16.92 -14.26 -10.09
C LEU A 250 17.17 -15.77 -10.15
N ASN A 251 17.93 -16.30 -9.19
CA ASN A 251 18.32 -17.70 -9.18
C ASN A 251 17.25 -18.63 -8.62
N ASN A 252 16.39 -18.15 -7.72
CA ASN A 252 15.52 -19.02 -6.93
C ASN A 252 14.03 -18.78 -7.14
N PHE A 253 13.60 -17.62 -7.64
CA PHE A 253 12.19 -17.24 -7.66
C PHE A 253 11.45 -17.64 -8.95
N LYS A 254 12.13 -18.26 -9.93
CA LYS A 254 11.45 -18.72 -11.15
C LYS A 254 10.39 -19.79 -10.80
N PRO A 255 9.18 -19.74 -11.40
CA PRO A 255 8.75 -18.90 -12.52
C PRO A 255 8.06 -17.57 -12.11
N MET A 256 8.13 -17.16 -10.84
CA MET A 256 7.53 -15.92 -10.36
C MET A 256 8.05 -14.70 -11.12
#